data_AF-A9B8E2-F1
#
_entry.id   AF-A9B8E2-F1
#
_cell.length_a   1.000
_cell.length_b   1.000
_cell.length_c   1.000
_cell.angle_alpha   90.00
_cell.angle_beta   90.00
_cell.angle_gamma   90.00
#
_symmetry.space_group_name_H-M   'P 1'
#
loop_
_entity.id
_entity.type
_entity.pdbx_description
1 polymer ?
#
loop_
_entity_poly.entity_id
_entity_poly.type
_entity_poly.pdbx_seq_one_letter_code
_entity_poly.pdbx_strand_id
1 'polypeptide(L)'
;MNRSSSLFTLLIVAILLIPTSSQATTSTSTRRFIDQPWLNLYYTNLVWEDTGKCRAMFRVKTTDLCTHGPDSPEPQMAKSWAEELFYPNNQMHLSIEQSSQPCLDDSTNDYRTQVLYVRASDAQDNSSIIAPVLRKHLLGVNEIYNQSAQLTGGQRHIRWQLNQACQIDVQHVVIPPAADDDFGATINAVVAQGFNRDDRKYVMFVEARYYCGIATVQHDTQPSSANLNNHSVAYARIDAGCWNARVVAHEHMHMIGGVQPSAPHTTKSWHCTDEWDIMCYSDAPSYPDLEIACPEHSIRDIFDCGNDDYFHTNPAADNYLASNWNSANSLFLSQQSQYWRIYLPIASN
;
A
#
# COMPACT_ATOMS: atom_id res chain seq x y z
N MET A 1 -16.44 81.15 66.92
CA MET A 1 -17.63 81.13 66.05
C MET A 1 -17.19 81.30 64.60
N ASN A 2 -17.80 80.52 63.70
CA ASN A 2 -17.80 80.56 62.23
C ASN A 2 -16.58 80.10 61.40
N ARG A 3 -16.71 78.83 60.98
CA ARG A 3 -16.44 78.16 59.69
C ARG A 3 -15.93 78.98 58.50
N SER A 4 -15.01 78.37 57.76
CA SER A 4 -15.07 78.26 56.30
C SER A 4 -14.45 76.91 55.86
N SER A 5 -15.19 76.17 55.03
CA SER A 5 -14.83 74.86 54.48
C SER A 5 -14.58 75.01 52.98
N SER A 6 -13.43 74.54 52.47
CA SER A 6 -13.20 74.38 51.02
C SER A 6 -13.25 72.91 50.65
N LEU A 7 -14.20 72.57 49.78
CA LEU A 7 -14.33 71.29 49.10
C LEU A 7 -13.28 71.18 47.97
N PHE A 8 -12.52 70.09 47.95
CA PHE A 8 -11.71 69.66 46.81
C PHE A 8 -12.46 68.54 46.07
N THR A 9 -12.79 68.78 44.80
CA THR A 9 -13.48 67.82 43.92
C THR A 9 -12.43 66.91 43.26
N LEU A 10 -12.50 65.61 43.54
CA LEU A 10 -11.66 64.58 42.91
C LEU A 10 -12.27 64.17 41.56
N LEU A 11 -11.52 64.31 40.46
CA LEU A 11 -11.92 63.87 39.12
C LEU A 11 -11.62 62.37 38.97
N ILE A 12 -12.65 61.54 38.82
CA ILE A 12 -12.50 60.09 38.55
C ILE A 12 -12.42 59.91 37.02
N VAL A 13 -11.26 59.46 36.53
CA VAL A 13 -11.07 59.03 35.13
C VAL A 13 -11.55 57.59 34.99
N ALA A 14 -12.62 57.37 34.25
CA ALA A 14 -13.11 56.04 33.90
C ALA A 14 -12.24 55.43 32.79
N ILE A 15 -11.46 54.40 33.13
CA ILE A 15 -10.70 53.60 32.16
C ILE A 15 -11.67 52.61 31.49
N LEU A 16 -11.98 52.86 30.22
CA LEU A 16 -12.71 51.93 29.35
C LEU A 16 -11.83 50.71 29.05
N LEU A 17 -12.15 49.57 29.67
CA LEU A 17 -11.58 48.27 29.32
C LEU A 17 -12.15 47.81 27.99
N ILE A 18 -11.33 47.86 26.93
CA ILE A 18 -11.65 47.26 25.63
C ILE A 18 -11.55 45.75 25.79
N PRO A 19 -12.59 44.96 25.46
CA PRO A 19 -12.49 43.51 25.51
C PRO A 19 -11.49 43.05 24.45
N THR A 20 -10.40 42.43 24.90
CA THR A 20 -9.47 41.71 24.02
C THR A 20 -10.24 40.60 23.32
N SER A 21 -10.37 40.72 22.00
CA SER A 21 -10.90 39.67 21.14
C SER A 21 -10.06 38.41 21.34
N SER A 22 -10.68 37.39 21.94
CA SER A 22 -10.14 36.03 21.92
C SER A 22 -9.96 35.62 20.47
N GLN A 23 -8.72 35.40 20.04
CA GLN A 23 -8.45 34.75 18.77
C GLN A 23 -9.16 33.39 18.81
N ALA A 24 -10.24 33.26 18.03
CA ALA A 24 -10.81 31.97 17.74
C ALA A 24 -9.71 31.19 17.00
N THR A 25 -9.10 30.23 17.68
CA THR A 25 -8.37 29.16 17.02
C THR A 25 -9.34 28.54 16.04
N THR A 26 -9.16 28.80 14.75
CA THR A 26 -9.82 28.08 13.68
C THR A 26 -9.46 26.62 13.84
N SER A 27 -10.36 25.87 14.47
CA SER A 27 -10.38 24.42 14.43
C SER A 27 -10.49 24.04 12.96
N THR A 28 -9.36 23.76 12.30
CA THR A 28 -9.34 23.03 11.05
C THR A 28 -10.12 21.75 11.29
N SER A 29 -11.34 21.70 10.76
CA SER A 29 -12.17 20.50 10.72
C SER A 29 -11.35 19.42 10.03
N THR A 30 -10.74 18.51 10.80
CA THR A 30 -10.03 17.35 10.25
C THR A 30 -11.04 16.56 9.43
N ARG A 31 -10.78 16.40 8.13
CA ARG A 31 -11.63 15.56 7.26
C ARG A 31 -11.74 14.18 7.91
N ARG A 32 -12.96 13.81 8.31
CA ARG A 32 -13.21 12.56 9.03
C ARG A 32 -13.79 11.53 8.08
N PHE A 33 -13.08 10.42 7.94
CA PHE A 33 -13.57 9.23 7.26
C PHE A 33 -14.20 8.31 8.30
N ILE A 34 -15.31 7.68 7.91
CA ILE A 34 -16.09 6.77 8.74
C ILE A 34 -15.96 5.40 8.11
N ASP A 35 -15.78 4.38 8.93
CA ASP A 35 -15.74 2.99 8.48
C ASP A 35 -17.01 2.66 7.68
N GLN A 36 -16.80 1.98 6.55
CA GLN A 36 -17.84 1.47 5.67
C GLN A 36 -17.64 -0.04 5.53
N PRO A 37 -17.99 -0.85 6.56
CA PRO A 37 -17.78 -2.30 6.56
C PRO A 37 -18.35 -3.02 5.34
N TRP A 38 -19.45 -2.50 4.78
CA TRP A 38 -20.09 -3.07 3.59
C TRP A 38 -19.30 -2.88 2.29
N LEU A 39 -18.24 -2.05 2.31
CA LEU A 39 -17.27 -1.87 1.23
C LEU A 39 -15.85 -2.28 1.64
N ASN A 40 -15.66 -2.95 2.79
CA ASN A 40 -14.34 -3.24 3.35
C ASN A 40 -13.43 -2.00 3.52
N LEU A 41 -14.02 -0.82 3.71
CA LEU A 41 -13.29 0.42 3.93
C LEU A 41 -13.23 0.72 5.43
N TYR A 42 -12.15 0.33 6.10
CA TYR A 42 -11.95 0.59 7.52
C TYR A 42 -10.90 1.70 7.71
N TYR A 43 -11.34 2.83 8.24
CA TYR A 43 -10.51 4.00 8.54
C TYR A 43 -10.16 4.10 10.03
N THR A 44 -10.60 3.14 10.84
CA THR A 44 -10.17 3.00 12.23
C THR A 44 -8.63 3.09 12.31
N ASN A 45 -8.16 3.96 13.21
CA ASN A 45 -6.75 4.27 13.40
C ASN A 45 -6.01 4.89 12.20
N LEU A 46 -6.74 5.43 11.23
CA LEU A 46 -6.22 6.30 10.17
C LEU A 46 -6.62 7.76 10.43
N VAL A 47 -5.73 8.70 10.12
CA VAL A 47 -6.00 10.15 10.24
C VAL A 47 -5.62 10.84 8.95
N TRP A 48 -6.61 11.41 8.26
CA TRP A 48 -6.35 12.24 7.10
C TRP A 48 -5.55 13.49 7.48
N GLU A 49 -4.47 13.77 6.75
CA GLU A 49 -3.67 14.97 6.96
C GLU A 49 -3.66 15.86 5.71
N ASP A 50 -4.12 17.10 5.84
CA ASP A 50 -4.09 18.08 4.73
C ASP A 50 -2.70 18.74 4.56
N THR A 51 -1.81 18.57 5.53
CA THR A 51 -0.45 19.15 5.57
C THR A 51 0.51 18.18 6.26
N GLY A 52 1.82 18.44 6.20
CA GLY A 52 2.83 17.59 6.84
C GLY A 52 3.30 16.44 5.96
N LYS A 53 3.91 15.42 6.59
CA LYS A 53 4.52 14.28 5.90
C LYS A 53 3.48 13.47 5.12
N CYS A 54 2.31 13.25 5.71
CA CYS A 54 1.19 12.53 5.09
C CYS A 54 0.19 13.47 4.42
N ARG A 55 0.66 14.60 3.86
CA ARG A 55 -0.21 15.54 3.15
C ARG A 55 -0.99 14.84 2.03
N ALA A 56 -2.30 15.03 2.04
CA ALA A 56 -3.26 14.38 1.14
C ALA A 56 -3.25 12.84 1.22
N MET A 57 -2.90 12.32 2.40
CA MET A 57 -2.86 10.90 2.73
C MET A 57 -3.43 10.67 4.12
N PHE A 58 -3.56 9.40 4.50
CA PHE A 58 -3.77 9.03 5.88
C PHE A 58 -2.43 8.79 6.58
N ARG A 59 -2.24 9.40 7.74
CA ARG A 59 -1.25 8.93 8.70
C ARG A 59 -1.82 7.73 9.44
N VAL A 60 -1.05 6.64 9.50
CA VAL A 60 -1.39 5.46 10.31
C VAL A 60 -1.07 5.79 11.76
N LYS A 61 -2.09 5.84 12.64
CA LYS A 61 -1.89 6.18 14.05
C LYS A 61 -0.87 5.24 14.69
N THR A 62 -0.14 5.75 15.68
CA THR A 62 0.94 5.06 16.41
C THR A 62 2.19 4.72 15.59
N THR A 63 2.22 5.10 14.30
CA THR A 63 3.39 5.05 13.43
C THR A 63 3.63 6.44 12.80
N ASP A 64 4.80 6.61 12.17
CA ASP A 64 5.11 7.78 11.32
C ASP A 64 4.91 7.48 9.83
N LEU A 65 4.16 6.42 9.49
CA LEU A 65 3.92 5.96 8.12
C LEU A 65 2.65 6.59 7.55
N CYS A 66 2.67 6.80 6.24
CA CYS A 66 1.53 7.27 5.46
C CYS A 66 0.93 6.10 4.67
N THR A 67 -0.37 6.13 4.43
CA THR A 67 -1.10 5.18 3.59
C THR A 67 -2.08 5.94 2.70
N HIS A 68 -2.36 5.38 1.53
CA HIS A 68 -3.39 5.90 0.62
C HIS A 68 -4.81 5.70 1.20
N GLY A 69 -4.99 4.69 2.06
CA GLY A 69 -6.27 4.34 2.68
C GLY A 69 -6.61 2.86 2.46
N PRO A 70 -7.78 2.39 2.93
CA PRO A 70 -8.28 1.09 2.55
C PRO A 70 -8.87 1.12 1.14
N ASP A 71 -8.65 0.05 0.38
CA ASP A 71 -9.20 -0.13 -0.96
C ASP A 71 -10.41 -1.05 -0.92
N SER A 72 -11.47 -0.65 -1.62
CA SER A 72 -12.67 -1.45 -1.72
C SER A 72 -12.44 -2.66 -2.64
N PRO A 73 -13.07 -3.81 -2.38
CA PRO A 73 -13.15 -4.88 -3.38
C PRO A 73 -13.77 -4.32 -4.66
N GLU A 74 -13.28 -4.79 -5.81
CA GLU A 74 -13.81 -4.33 -7.09
C GLU A 74 -15.32 -4.62 -7.22
N PRO A 75 -16.10 -3.74 -7.87
CA PRO A 75 -17.55 -3.93 -8.03
C PRO A 75 -17.96 -5.26 -8.71
N GLN A 76 -17.09 -5.82 -9.56
CA GLN A 76 -17.34 -7.11 -10.24
C GLN A 76 -17.04 -8.33 -9.34
N MET A 77 -16.41 -8.13 -8.19
CA MET A 77 -16.25 -9.12 -7.13
C MET A 77 -17.51 -9.16 -6.23
N ALA A 78 -18.68 -9.07 -6.85
CA ALA A 78 -19.96 -8.90 -6.15
C ALA A 78 -20.28 -10.06 -5.18
N LYS A 79 -20.30 -9.73 -3.89
CA LYS A 79 -21.19 -10.21 -2.80
C LYS A 79 -21.34 -11.71 -2.49
N SER A 80 -20.81 -12.68 -3.23
CA SER A 80 -20.90 -14.12 -2.84
C SER A 80 -19.89 -14.56 -1.76
N TRP A 81 -19.13 -13.63 -1.20
CA TRP A 81 -17.92 -13.85 -0.40
C TRP A 81 -18.12 -14.33 1.05
N ALA A 82 -19.34 -14.69 1.44
CA ALA A 82 -19.54 -15.40 2.69
C ALA A 82 -19.27 -16.91 2.57
N GLU A 83 -19.39 -17.50 1.36
CA GLU A 83 -19.47 -18.97 1.23
C GLU A 83 -18.44 -19.60 0.28
N GLU A 84 -17.95 -18.91 -0.76
CA GLU A 84 -17.19 -19.59 -1.84
C GLU A 84 -15.66 -19.64 -1.71
N LEU A 85 -15.05 -19.00 -0.69
CA LEU A 85 -13.60 -19.09 -0.45
C LEU A 85 -13.25 -19.81 0.87
N PHE A 86 -14.17 -20.61 1.41
CA PHE A 86 -13.79 -21.64 2.37
C PHE A 86 -12.92 -22.67 1.67
N TYR A 87 -11.62 -22.41 1.66
CA TYR A 87 -10.57 -23.29 1.19
C TYR A 87 -10.75 -23.69 -0.28
N PRO A 88 -9.80 -23.41 -1.19
CA PRO A 88 -9.73 -24.26 -2.37
C PRO A 88 -9.59 -25.70 -1.84
N ASN A 89 -10.65 -26.51 -1.98
CA ASN A 89 -10.64 -27.96 -1.83
C ASN A 89 -9.81 -28.61 -2.94
N ASN A 90 -8.69 -27.98 -3.30
CA ASN A 90 -7.68 -28.50 -4.17
C ASN A 90 -6.57 -28.94 -3.25
N GLN A 91 -6.70 -30.17 -2.72
CA GLN A 91 -5.53 -30.95 -2.33
C GLN A 91 -4.67 -31.16 -3.58
N MET A 92 -3.93 -30.13 -3.97
CA MET A 92 -2.87 -30.27 -4.95
C MET A 92 -1.63 -30.68 -4.18
N HIS A 93 -1.36 -31.98 -4.16
CA HIS A 93 -0.06 -32.50 -3.78
C HIS A 93 0.97 -32.00 -4.79
N LEU A 94 1.59 -30.84 -4.51
CA LEU A 94 2.76 -30.38 -5.24
C LEU A 94 3.97 -31.16 -4.74
N SER A 95 4.36 -32.19 -5.50
CA SER A 95 5.63 -32.89 -5.30
C SER A 95 6.77 -32.05 -5.85
N ILE A 96 7.43 -31.29 -4.97
CA ILE A 96 8.60 -30.50 -5.33
C ILE A 96 9.79 -31.46 -5.49
N GLU A 97 10.28 -31.67 -6.70
CA GLU A 97 11.61 -32.24 -6.88
C GLU A 97 12.64 -31.22 -6.39
N GLN A 98 13.47 -31.62 -5.43
CA GLN A 98 14.60 -30.83 -4.98
C GLN A 98 15.64 -30.73 -6.10
N SER A 99 15.59 -29.64 -6.85
CA SER A 99 16.72 -29.18 -7.65
C SER A 99 17.80 -28.67 -6.69
N SER A 100 19.01 -29.25 -6.78
CA SER A 100 20.20 -28.82 -6.03
C SER A 100 20.84 -27.53 -6.59
N GLN A 101 20.10 -26.76 -7.39
CA GLN A 101 20.61 -25.48 -7.89
C GLN A 101 20.59 -24.42 -6.79
N PRO A 102 21.65 -23.60 -6.66
CA PRO A 102 21.61 -22.42 -5.81
C PRO A 102 20.45 -21.54 -6.27
N CYS A 103 19.72 -20.97 -5.30
CA CYS A 103 18.62 -20.06 -5.62
C CYS A 103 19.15 -18.92 -6.49
N LEU A 104 18.54 -18.73 -7.64
CA LEU A 104 18.95 -17.69 -8.56
C LEU A 104 18.63 -16.35 -7.89
N ASP A 105 19.70 -15.64 -7.56
CA ASP A 105 19.70 -14.27 -7.10
C ASP A 105 20.57 -13.51 -8.10
N ASP A 106 20.10 -12.40 -8.65
CA ASP A 106 20.88 -11.63 -9.61
C ASP A 106 22.16 -11.05 -9.00
N SER A 107 22.33 -11.16 -7.69
CA SER A 107 23.50 -10.71 -6.92
C SER A 107 23.80 -9.22 -7.09
N THR A 108 22.86 -8.46 -7.65
CA THR A 108 23.06 -7.03 -7.94
C THR A 108 22.77 -6.16 -6.73
N ASN A 109 21.89 -6.59 -5.82
CA ASN A 109 21.67 -5.98 -4.52
C ASN A 109 20.89 -6.90 -3.54
N ASP A 110 20.81 -6.49 -2.28
CA ASP A 110 20.20 -7.24 -1.18
C ASP A 110 18.74 -6.85 -0.85
N TYR A 111 18.10 -5.98 -1.65
CA TYR A 111 16.72 -5.53 -1.41
C TYR A 111 15.72 -6.64 -1.69
N ARG A 112 14.81 -6.93 -0.75
CA ARG A 112 13.84 -8.03 -0.90
C ARG A 112 12.44 -7.63 -0.47
N THR A 113 11.44 -8.14 -1.19
CA THR A 113 10.06 -8.18 -0.72
C THR A 113 9.83 -9.48 0.06
N GLN A 114 9.43 -9.36 1.33
CA GLN A 114 9.13 -10.46 2.22
C GLN A 114 7.63 -10.67 2.34
N VAL A 115 7.23 -11.93 2.41
CA VAL A 115 5.82 -12.32 2.53
C VAL A 115 5.57 -12.84 3.92
N LEU A 116 4.60 -12.25 4.60
CA LEU A 116 4.16 -12.66 5.93
C LEU A 116 2.75 -13.24 5.83
N TYR A 117 2.58 -14.47 6.28
CA TYR A 117 1.25 -15.00 6.63
C TYR A 117 1.02 -14.71 8.10
N VAL A 118 0.14 -13.77 8.38
CA VAL A 118 -0.09 -13.20 9.71
C VAL A 118 -1.41 -13.73 10.26
N ARG A 119 -1.39 -14.27 11.47
CA ARG A 119 -2.61 -14.64 12.20
C ARG A 119 -2.58 -14.13 13.63
N ALA A 120 -3.74 -13.79 14.15
CA ALA A 120 -3.90 -13.59 15.59
C ALA A 120 -3.67 -14.90 16.36
N SER A 121 -3.20 -14.79 17.61
CA SER A 121 -2.84 -15.95 18.43
C SER A 121 -4.05 -16.81 18.83
N ASP A 122 -5.24 -16.23 18.82
CA ASP A 122 -6.54 -16.85 19.06
C ASP A 122 -7.26 -17.31 17.78
N ALA A 123 -6.69 -17.04 16.61
CA ALA A 123 -7.14 -17.60 15.33
C ALA A 123 -6.53 -18.99 15.08
N GLN A 124 -7.27 -19.82 14.33
CA GLN A 124 -6.82 -21.13 13.89
C GLN A 124 -5.55 -21.01 13.03
N ASP A 125 -4.62 -21.95 13.19
CA ASP A 125 -3.42 -22.02 12.37
C ASP A 125 -3.68 -22.76 11.06
N ASN A 126 -3.66 -22.04 9.93
CA ASN A 126 -3.79 -22.60 8.59
C ASN A 126 -2.51 -22.45 7.76
N SER A 127 -1.38 -22.08 8.39
CA SER A 127 -0.13 -21.71 7.68
C SER A 127 0.36 -22.78 6.70
N SER A 128 0.31 -24.06 7.09
CA SER A 128 0.74 -25.20 6.26
C SER A 128 -0.11 -25.41 5.01
N ILE A 129 -1.39 -25.06 5.07
CA ILE A 129 -2.36 -25.19 3.97
C ILE A 129 -2.29 -23.97 3.06
N ILE A 130 -2.16 -22.78 3.65
CA ILE A 130 -2.24 -21.51 2.94
C ILE A 130 -0.93 -21.13 2.24
N ALA A 131 0.24 -21.45 2.81
CA ALA A 131 1.52 -21.04 2.22
C ALA A 131 1.71 -21.49 0.74
N PRO A 132 1.39 -22.75 0.34
CA PRO A 132 1.43 -23.14 -1.08
C PRO A 132 0.47 -22.35 -1.97
N VAL A 133 -0.72 -22.01 -1.47
CA VAL A 133 -1.73 -21.22 -2.20
C VAL A 133 -1.23 -19.79 -2.41
N LEU A 134 -0.69 -19.15 -1.38
CA LEU A 134 -0.14 -17.80 -1.47
C LEU A 134 1.02 -17.73 -2.48
N ARG A 135 1.93 -18.73 -2.48
CA ARG A 135 3.01 -18.80 -3.48
C ARG A 135 2.47 -18.77 -4.90
N LYS A 136 1.36 -19.47 -5.19
CA LYS A 136 0.73 -19.44 -6.52
C LYS A 136 0.26 -18.04 -6.89
N HIS A 137 -0.40 -17.33 -5.98
CA HIS A 137 -0.83 -15.95 -6.24
C HIS A 137 0.36 -15.02 -6.47
N LEU A 138 1.43 -15.17 -5.70
CA LEU A 138 2.66 -14.37 -5.82
C LEU A 138 3.42 -14.61 -7.14
N LEU A 139 3.31 -15.80 -7.73
CA LEU A 139 3.76 -16.04 -9.10
C LEU A 139 2.94 -15.22 -10.11
N GLY A 140 1.61 -15.15 -9.92
CA GLY A 140 0.74 -14.32 -10.74
C GLY A 140 1.05 -12.83 -10.62
N VAL A 141 1.41 -12.34 -9.43
CA VAL A 141 1.87 -10.95 -9.22
C VAL A 141 3.06 -10.67 -10.12
N ASN A 142 4.04 -11.59 -10.16
CA ASN A 142 5.22 -11.38 -10.96
C ASN A 142 4.93 -11.37 -12.47
N GLU A 143 3.96 -12.17 -12.90
CA GLU A 143 3.50 -12.16 -14.28
C GLU A 143 2.90 -10.81 -14.66
N ILE A 144 2.08 -10.21 -13.80
CA ILE A 144 1.54 -8.85 -13.99
C ILE A 144 2.66 -7.83 -14.20
N TYR A 145 3.67 -7.81 -13.32
CA TYR A 145 4.83 -6.91 -13.46
C TYR A 145 5.59 -7.13 -14.78
N ASN A 146 5.79 -8.39 -15.16
CA ASN A 146 6.57 -8.73 -16.34
C ASN A 146 5.81 -8.45 -17.64
N GLN A 147 4.51 -8.76 -17.70
CA GLN A 147 3.66 -8.43 -18.85
C GLN A 147 3.59 -6.91 -19.05
N SER A 148 3.38 -6.15 -17.98
CA SER A 148 3.39 -4.68 -18.03
C SER A 148 4.74 -4.15 -18.54
N ALA A 149 5.85 -4.73 -18.07
CA ALA A 149 7.19 -4.34 -18.51
C ALA A 149 7.45 -4.65 -20.00
N GLN A 150 6.90 -5.75 -20.52
CA GLN A 150 7.07 -6.15 -21.92
C GLN A 150 6.41 -5.17 -22.89
N LEU A 151 5.31 -4.51 -22.49
CA LEU A 151 4.64 -3.49 -23.31
C LEU A 151 5.57 -2.32 -23.67
N THR A 152 6.55 -2.05 -22.82
CA THR A 152 7.54 -0.98 -23.00
C THR A 152 8.94 -1.52 -23.38
N GLY A 153 9.02 -2.81 -23.75
CA GLY A 153 10.23 -3.44 -24.27
C GLY A 153 11.20 -3.96 -23.21
N GLY A 154 10.78 -4.05 -21.94
CA GLY A 154 11.61 -4.51 -20.83
C GLY A 154 11.06 -5.75 -20.12
N GLN A 155 11.69 -6.08 -19.00
CA GLN A 155 11.25 -7.12 -18.07
C GLN A 155 11.41 -6.58 -16.65
N ARG A 156 10.44 -6.88 -15.79
CA ARG A 156 10.51 -6.54 -14.37
C ARG A 156 9.93 -7.66 -13.54
N HIS A 157 10.62 -7.89 -12.43
CA HIS A 157 10.36 -9.01 -11.57
C HIS A 157 10.54 -8.64 -10.12
N ILE A 158 9.63 -9.03 -9.24
CA ILE A 158 9.77 -8.73 -7.80
C ILE A 158 10.92 -9.55 -7.21
N ARG A 159 11.80 -8.90 -6.46
CA ARG A 159 12.85 -9.58 -5.68
C ARG A 159 12.25 -10.21 -4.43
N TRP A 160 11.54 -11.31 -4.56
CA TRP A 160 11.03 -12.02 -3.40
C TRP A 160 12.16 -12.55 -2.53
N GLN A 161 11.98 -12.52 -1.21
CA GLN A 161 12.77 -13.33 -0.30
C GLN A 161 12.47 -14.81 -0.57
N LEU A 162 13.53 -15.59 -0.78
CA LEU A 162 13.44 -17.03 -0.99
C LEU A 162 13.87 -17.78 0.28
N ASN A 163 13.29 -18.97 0.48
CA ASN A 163 13.72 -19.92 1.50
C ASN A 163 14.84 -20.82 0.98
N GLN A 164 15.33 -21.74 1.83
CA GLN A 164 16.41 -22.67 1.47
C GLN A 164 16.05 -23.64 0.33
N ALA A 165 14.77 -23.80 0.01
CA ALA A 165 14.27 -24.60 -1.11
C ALA A 165 14.03 -23.76 -2.38
N CYS A 166 14.50 -22.51 -2.40
CA CYS A 166 14.34 -21.56 -3.51
C CYS A 166 12.88 -21.29 -3.89
N GLN A 167 11.99 -21.34 -2.91
CA GLN A 167 10.60 -20.93 -3.03
C GLN A 167 10.42 -19.57 -2.37
N ILE A 168 9.41 -18.81 -2.79
CA ILE A 168 9.02 -17.58 -2.09
C ILE A 168 8.76 -17.92 -0.62
N ASP A 169 9.51 -17.25 0.25
CA ASP A 169 9.45 -17.46 1.69
C ASP A 169 8.19 -16.81 2.24
N VAL A 170 7.23 -17.65 2.65
CA VAL A 170 5.98 -17.22 3.29
C VAL A 170 6.17 -17.46 4.78
N GLN A 171 6.57 -16.41 5.49
CA GLN A 171 6.89 -16.49 6.90
C GLN A 171 5.61 -16.50 7.73
N HIS A 172 5.47 -17.50 8.58
CA HIS A 172 4.34 -17.59 9.50
C HIS A 172 4.59 -16.69 10.72
N VAL A 173 3.71 -15.71 10.90
CA VAL A 173 3.80 -14.70 11.95
C VAL A 173 2.55 -14.77 12.82
N VAL A 174 2.76 -14.91 14.13
CA VAL A 174 1.67 -14.93 15.12
C VAL A 174 1.69 -13.61 15.88
N ILE A 175 0.56 -12.90 15.90
CA ILE A 175 0.40 -11.61 16.57
C ILE A 175 -0.63 -11.69 17.71
N PRO A 176 -0.66 -10.74 18.67
CA PRO A 176 -1.68 -10.72 19.73
C PRO A 176 -3.12 -10.67 19.19
N PRO A 177 -4.13 -11.11 19.97
CA PRO A 177 -5.53 -11.25 19.54
C PRO A 177 -6.22 -10.04 18.90
N ALA A 178 -5.81 -8.82 19.26
CA ALA A 178 -6.42 -7.58 18.74
C ALA A 178 -5.48 -6.83 17.79
N ALA A 179 -4.33 -7.43 17.44
CA ALA A 179 -3.35 -6.77 16.59
C ALA A 179 -3.70 -6.88 15.09
N ASP A 180 -4.65 -7.73 14.72
CA ASP A 180 -5.23 -7.82 13.37
C ASP A 180 -6.47 -6.94 13.18
N ASP A 181 -6.94 -6.21 14.20
CA ASP A 181 -8.13 -5.36 14.10
C ASP A 181 -7.93 -4.11 13.22
N ASP A 182 -6.71 -3.60 13.13
CA ASP A 182 -6.39 -2.46 12.28
C ASP A 182 -4.97 -2.50 11.72
N PHE A 183 -4.74 -1.73 10.65
CA PHE A 183 -3.47 -1.71 9.93
C PHE A 183 -2.28 -1.30 10.80
N GLY A 184 -2.44 -0.28 11.66
CA GLY A 184 -1.37 0.21 12.52
C GLY A 184 -1.00 -0.79 13.62
N ALA A 185 -2.01 -1.42 14.24
CA ALA A 185 -1.80 -2.48 15.21
C ALA A 185 -1.05 -3.68 14.60
N THR A 186 -1.39 -4.07 13.36
CA THR A 186 -0.69 -5.15 12.65
C THR A 186 0.76 -4.79 12.39
N ILE A 187 1.02 -3.58 11.86
CA ILE A 187 2.39 -3.09 11.63
C ILE A 187 3.20 -3.11 12.92
N ASN A 188 2.66 -2.56 14.02
CA ASN A 188 3.37 -2.54 15.30
C ASN A 188 3.72 -3.95 15.80
N ALA A 189 2.81 -4.91 15.63
CA ALA A 189 3.02 -6.28 16.07
C ALA A 189 4.09 -7.01 15.25
N VAL A 190 4.17 -6.80 13.94
CA VAL A 190 5.23 -7.39 13.10
C VAL A 190 6.57 -6.65 13.29
N VAL A 191 6.55 -5.33 13.49
CA VAL A 191 7.75 -4.54 13.84
C VAL A 191 8.36 -5.03 15.14
N ALA A 192 7.54 -5.32 16.16
CA ALA A 192 8.00 -5.89 17.43
C ALA A 192 8.69 -7.26 17.28
N GLN A 193 8.46 -7.95 16.15
CA GLN A 193 9.09 -9.22 15.79
C GLN A 193 10.29 -9.06 14.85
N GLY A 194 10.68 -7.82 14.51
CA GLY A 194 11.86 -7.51 13.70
C GLY A 194 11.60 -7.31 12.20
N PHE A 195 10.33 -7.27 11.78
CA PHE A 195 9.97 -6.93 10.40
C PHE A 195 9.95 -5.41 10.20
N ASN A 196 11.12 -4.77 10.22
CA ASN A 196 11.24 -3.30 10.25
C ASN A 196 12.42 -2.73 9.46
N ARG A 197 12.99 -3.49 8.52
CA ARG A 197 14.15 -3.05 7.73
C ARG A 197 13.72 -2.18 6.54
N ASP A 198 14.50 -1.14 6.26
CA ASP A 198 14.29 -0.20 5.16
C ASP A 198 14.62 -0.77 3.77
N ASP A 199 15.50 -1.78 3.73
CA ASP A 199 15.78 -2.59 2.55
C ASP A 199 14.78 -3.74 2.33
N ARG A 200 13.62 -3.69 3.00
CA ARG A 200 12.53 -4.66 2.89
C ARG A 200 11.18 -4.00 2.62
N LYS A 201 10.38 -4.70 1.81
CA LYS A 201 8.93 -4.46 1.66
C LYS A 201 8.19 -5.68 2.23
N TYR A 202 7.14 -5.48 3.00
CA TYR A 202 6.43 -6.56 3.68
C TYR A 202 5.01 -6.69 3.12
N VAL A 203 4.74 -7.76 2.38
CA VAL A 203 3.38 -8.14 1.97
C VAL A 203 2.79 -9.04 3.04
N MET A 204 1.77 -8.56 3.74
CA MET A 204 1.11 -9.24 4.85
C MET A 204 -0.24 -9.81 4.40
N PHE A 205 -0.33 -11.13 4.30
CA PHE A 205 -1.58 -11.87 4.18
C PHE A 205 -2.12 -12.13 5.58
N VAL A 206 -3.15 -11.38 5.99
CA VAL A 206 -3.65 -11.42 7.37
C VAL A 206 -4.93 -12.23 7.44
N GLU A 207 -5.03 -13.17 8.38
CA GLU A 207 -6.24 -13.96 8.70
C GLU A 207 -7.32 -13.11 9.40
N ALA A 208 -7.73 -12.04 8.75
CA ALA A 208 -8.81 -11.14 9.14
C ALA A 208 -9.73 -10.87 7.94
N ARG A 209 -10.71 -9.97 8.07
CA ARG A 209 -11.67 -9.62 6.99
C ARG A 209 -12.02 -8.13 6.94
N TYR A 210 -11.06 -7.28 7.29
CA TYR A 210 -11.21 -5.82 7.28
C TYR A 210 -10.80 -5.25 5.92
N TYR A 211 -9.56 -5.46 5.50
CA TYR A 211 -8.96 -4.77 4.36
C TYR A 211 -8.81 -5.67 3.15
N CYS A 212 -9.48 -5.36 2.04
CA CYS A 212 -9.12 -6.04 0.81
C CYS A 212 -7.71 -5.68 0.37
N GLY A 213 -7.37 -4.40 0.43
CA GLY A 213 -6.04 -3.89 0.20
C GLY A 213 -5.82 -2.63 1.02
N ILE A 214 -4.61 -2.48 1.53
CA ILE A 214 -4.10 -1.23 2.10
C ILE A 214 -2.58 -1.30 2.11
N ALA A 215 -1.92 -0.23 1.67
CA ALA A 215 -0.47 -0.16 1.65
C ALA A 215 0.04 1.17 2.19
N THR A 216 1.22 1.13 2.78
CA THR A 216 1.97 2.35 3.07
C THR A 216 2.51 2.94 1.76
N VAL A 217 2.47 4.26 1.66
CA VAL A 217 2.97 5.04 0.52
C VAL A 217 4.02 6.04 0.97
N GLN A 218 4.87 6.47 0.03
CA GLN A 218 5.93 7.44 0.29
C GLN A 218 5.99 8.48 -0.83
N HIS A 219 5.70 9.73 -0.47
CA HIS A 219 5.79 10.87 -1.40
C HIS A 219 7.25 11.24 -1.63
N ASP A 220 7.74 10.87 -2.81
CA ASP A 220 9.05 11.28 -3.33
C ASP A 220 9.03 11.07 -4.84
N THR A 221 9.13 12.16 -5.60
CA THR A 221 9.05 12.14 -7.07
C THR A 221 10.44 12.18 -7.71
N GLN A 222 11.52 12.12 -6.93
CA GLN A 222 12.88 12.16 -7.49
C GLN A 222 13.12 10.93 -8.39
N PRO A 223 13.64 11.10 -9.61
CA PRO A 223 13.79 9.99 -10.57
C PRO A 223 14.93 9.02 -10.24
N SER A 224 15.84 9.40 -9.32
CA SER A 224 17.06 8.65 -9.05
C SER A 224 16.83 7.47 -8.12
N SER A 225 17.81 6.55 -8.04
CA SER A 225 17.79 5.44 -7.09
C SER A 225 17.82 5.88 -5.62
N ALA A 226 18.14 7.13 -5.31
CA ALA A 226 18.08 7.69 -3.96
C ALA A 226 16.64 8.00 -3.48
N ASN A 227 15.64 7.82 -4.35
CA ASN A 227 14.24 7.99 -4.01
C ASN A 227 13.86 7.19 -2.74
N LEU A 228 13.14 7.82 -1.81
CA LEU A 228 12.74 7.22 -0.54
C LEU A 228 11.90 5.95 -0.70
N ASN A 229 11.22 5.75 -1.83
CA ASN A 229 10.51 4.52 -2.14
C ASN A 229 11.44 3.29 -2.18
N ASN A 230 12.73 3.48 -2.46
CA ASN A 230 13.75 2.44 -2.36
C ASN A 230 14.28 2.23 -0.94
N HIS A 231 14.32 3.28 -0.12
CA HIS A 231 15.07 3.32 1.15
C HIS A 231 14.16 3.51 2.37
N SER A 232 12.92 3.07 2.25
CA SER A 232 11.93 3.13 3.34
C SER A 232 11.26 1.78 3.49
N VAL A 233 11.11 1.36 4.75
CA VAL A 233 10.26 0.22 5.08
C VAL A 233 8.83 0.52 4.66
N ALA A 234 8.16 -0.48 4.09
CA ALA A 234 6.77 -0.38 3.70
C ALA A 234 6.04 -1.70 3.89
N TYR A 235 4.73 -1.59 4.13
CA TYR A 235 3.85 -2.71 4.45
C TYR A 235 2.61 -2.63 3.56
N ALA A 236 2.20 -3.78 3.05
CA ALA A 236 0.91 -4.01 2.44
C ALA A 236 0.15 -5.02 3.30
N ARG A 237 -1.14 -4.80 3.52
CA ARG A 237 -2.03 -5.74 4.21
C ARG A 237 -3.17 -6.12 3.28
N ILE A 238 -3.35 -7.43 3.12
CA ILE A 238 -4.40 -8.04 2.32
C ILE A 238 -5.07 -9.10 3.20
N ASP A 239 -6.35 -8.93 3.48
CA ASP A 239 -7.10 -9.81 4.36
C ASP A 239 -7.72 -11.00 3.62
N ALA A 240 -8.06 -12.06 4.37
CA ALA A 240 -8.65 -13.27 3.85
C ALA A 240 -9.94 -12.96 3.06
N GLY A 241 -10.05 -13.56 1.87
CA GLY A 241 -11.10 -13.26 0.88
C GLY A 241 -10.62 -12.39 -0.27
N CYS A 242 -9.55 -11.59 -0.08
CA CYS A 242 -8.98 -10.74 -1.14
C CYS A 242 -7.56 -11.20 -1.57
N TRP A 243 -7.13 -12.39 -1.14
CA TRP A 243 -5.83 -12.99 -1.49
C TRP A 243 -5.78 -13.43 -2.95
N ASN A 244 -5.42 -12.51 -3.84
CA ASN A 244 -5.20 -12.79 -5.25
C ASN A 244 -4.04 -11.97 -5.81
N ALA A 245 -3.59 -12.32 -7.02
CA ALA A 245 -2.44 -11.69 -7.65
C ALA A 245 -2.66 -10.19 -7.91
N ARG A 246 -3.84 -9.80 -8.37
CA ARG A 246 -4.16 -8.41 -8.73
C ARG A 246 -4.07 -7.48 -7.53
N VAL A 247 -4.73 -7.84 -6.43
CA VAL A 247 -4.72 -7.03 -5.20
C VAL A 247 -3.32 -6.92 -4.63
N VAL A 248 -2.56 -8.02 -4.59
CA VAL A 248 -1.17 -7.98 -4.11
C VAL A 248 -0.29 -7.13 -5.04
N ALA A 249 -0.51 -7.20 -6.35
CA ALA A 249 0.21 -6.36 -7.31
C ALA A 249 -0.09 -4.87 -7.09
N HIS A 250 -1.37 -4.53 -6.89
CA HIS A 250 -1.84 -3.19 -6.56
C HIS A 250 -1.14 -2.63 -5.30
N GLU A 251 -1.26 -3.34 -4.17
CA GLU A 251 -0.64 -2.88 -2.92
C GLU A 251 0.88 -2.85 -2.98
N HIS A 252 1.50 -3.80 -3.67
CA HIS A 252 2.95 -3.79 -3.84
C HIS A 252 3.41 -2.60 -4.68
N MET A 253 2.64 -2.20 -5.69
CA MET A 253 2.97 -1.06 -6.54
C MET A 253 2.98 0.24 -5.73
N HIS A 254 2.01 0.43 -4.82
CA HIS A 254 2.02 1.52 -3.84
C HIS A 254 3.29 1.54 -2.99
N MET A 255 3.68 0.39 -2.44
CA MET A 255 4.87 0.28 -1.58
C MET A 255 6.20 0.67 -2.26
N ILE A 256 6.25 0.62 -3.59
CA ILE A 256 7.42 1.00 -4.40
C ILE A 256 7.23 2.36 -5.12
N GLY A 257 6.20 3.11 -4.76
CA GLY A 257 6.00 4.50 -5.19
C GLY A 257 5.17 4.68 -6.45
N GLY A 258 4.39 3.67 -6.85
CA GLY A 258 3.42 3.80 -7.93
C GLY A 258 2.46 4.97 -7.71
N VAL A 259 2.05 5.59 -8.83
CA VAL A 259 1.06 6.67 -8.90
C VAL A 259 1.33 7.80 -7.90
N GLN A 260 2.47 8.48 -8.06
CA GLN A 260 2.73 9.70 -7.28
C GLN A 260 1.64 10.76 -7.56
N PRO A 261 1.23 11.59 -6.58
CA PRO A 261 0.21 12.64 -6.80
C PRO A 261 0.57 13.71 -7.85
N SER A 262 1.81 13.73 -8.34
CA SER A 262 2.24 14.58 -9.45
C SER A 262 2.09 13.93 -10.84
N ALA A 263 1.72 12.64 -10.93
CA ALA A 263 1.50 11.95 -12.19
C ALA A 263 0.38 12.62 -13.02
N PRO A 264 0.44 12.55 -14.36
CA PRO A 264 -0.55 13.15 -15.27
C PRO A 264 -2.02 12.78 -14.96
N HIS A 265 -2.33 11.50 -14.80
CA HIS A 265 -3.69 10.96 -14.69
C HIS A 265 -4.02 10.46 -13.27
N THR A 266 -3.44 11.08 -12.24
CA THR A 266 -3.74 10.70 -10.85
C THR A 266 -5.03 11.32 -10.32
N THR A 267 -5.74 10.58 -9.47
CA THR A 267 -6.83 11.09 -8.63
C THR A 267 -6.36 12.10 -7.57
N LYS A 268 -5.04 12.24 -7.41
CA LYS A 268 -4.32 12.96 -6.34
C LYS A 268 -4.34 12.24 -4.99
N SER A 269 -4.88 11.02 -4.95
CA SER A 269 -4.98 10.16 -3.76
C SER A 269 -4.23 8.84 -3.92
N TRP A 270 -3.16 8.82 -4.73
CA TRP A 270 -2.35 7.62 -5.03
C TRP A 270 -2.99 6.59 -5.96
N HIS A 271 -4.17 6.89 -6.50
CA HIS A 271 -4.76 6.15 -7.60
C HIS A 271 -4.74 6.98 -8.89
N CYS A 272 -5.06 6.34 -10.01
CA CYS A 272 -5.13 6.96 -11.34
C CYS A 272 -6.54 6.94 -11.92
N THR A 273 -6.73 7.58 -13.07
CA THR A 273 -8.03 7.76 -13.73
C THR A 273 -8.21 6.95 -15.00
N ASP A 274 -7.17 6.27 -15.48
CA ASP A 274 -7.18 5.42 -16.67
C ASP A 274 -7.94 4.11 -16.42
N GLU A 275 -9.24 4.12 -16.74
CA GLU A 275 -10.13 2.99 -16.56
C GLU A 275 -9.53 1.70 -17.15
N TRP A 276 -9.62 0.62 -16.37
CA TRP A 276 -9.04 -0.72 -16.60
C TRP A 276 -7.59 -0.91 -16.16
N ASP A 277 -6.86 0.12 -15.78
CA ASP A 277 -5.57 -0.07 -15.11
C ASP A 277 -5.74 -0.67 -13.70
N ILE A 278 -4.77 -1.46 -13.23
CA ILE A 278 -4.79 -2.04 -11.87
C ILE A 278 -4.92 -0.96 -10.79
N MET A 279 -4.28 0.19 -10.97
CA MET A 279 -4.15 1.26 -9.99
C MET A 279 -5.23 2.34 -10.11
N CYS A 280 -6.16 2.22 -11.06
CA CYS A 280 -7.11 3.29 -11.35
C CYS A 280 -8.52 2.95 -10.89
N TYR A 281 -9.10 3.86 -10.11
CA TYR A 281 -10.53 3.94 -9.84
C TYR A 281 -10.85 5.27 -9.15
N SER A 282 -12.13 5.64 -9.20
CA SER A 282 -12.62 6.88 -8.60
C SER A 282 -12.67 6.73 -7.09
N ASP A 283 -11.79 7.47 -6.39
CA ASP A 283 -11.58 7.32 -4.96
C ASP A 283 -11.72 8.64 -4.20
N ALA A 284 -11.77 8.51 -2.89
CA ALA A 284 -11.84 9.66 -2.02
C ALA A 284 -10.51 10.46 -2.08
N PRO A 285 -10.53 11.78 -1.84
CA PRO A 285 -11.68 12.58 -1.45
C PRO A 285 -12.45 13.23 -2.60
N SER A 286 -11.91 13.19 -3.81
CA SER A 286 -12.40 13.96 -4.96
C SER A 286 -13.39 13.19 -5.82
N TYR A 287 -13.31 11.86 -5.84
CA TYR A 287 -14.09 10.97 -6.70
C TYR A 287 -14.11 11.48 -8.16
N PRO A 288 -12.94 11.60 -8.81
CA PRO A 288 -12.87 12.08 -10.18
C PRO A 288 -13.54 11.10 -11.15
N ASP A 289 -13.97 11.62 -12.30
CA ASP A 289 -14.43 10.77 -13.40
C ASP A 289 -13.24 9.97 -13.96
N LEU A 290 -13.52 8.74 -14.37
CA LEU A 290 -12.54 7.85 -15.01
C LEU A 290 -12.57 8.03 -16.52
N GLU A 291 -11.40 7.95 -17.15
CA GLU A 291 -11.23 8.04 -18.60
C GLU A 291 -11.00 6.64 -19.17
N ILE A 292 -11.73 6.27 -20.23
CA ILE A 292 -11.49 5.02 -20.94
C ILE A 292 -10.25 5.20 -21.84
N ALA A 293 -9.08 5.15 -21.23
CA ALA A 293 -7.78 5.25 -21.91
C ALA A 293 -7.29 3.88 -22.41
N CYS A 294 -7.66 2.79 -21.73
CA CYS A 294 -7.19 1.46 -22.06
C CYS A 294 -8.10 0.76 -23.09
N PRO A 295 -7.54 0.27 -24.22
CA PRO A 295 -8.33 -0.49 -25.17
C PRO A 295 -8.60 -1.88 -24.57
N GLU A 296 -9.85 -2.12 -24.17
CA GLU A 296 -10.40 -3.42 -23.72
C GLU A 296 -10.33 -3.71 -22.21
N HIS A 297 -11.42 -4.26 -21.66
CA HIS A 297 -11.53 -4.74 -20.29
C HIS A 297 -10.58 -5.90 -19.95
N SER A 298 -9.96 -6.54 -20.94
CA SER A 298 -9.03 -7.67 -20.75
C SER A 298 -7.67 -7.23 -20.19
N ILE A 299 -7.40 -5.92 -20.19
CA ILE A 299 -6.18 -5.26 -19.71
C ILE A 299 -6.18 -5.04 -18.17
N ARG A 300 -7.22 -5.50 -17.46
CA ARG A 300 -7.42 -5.32 -16.01
C ARG A 300 -6.33 -5.84 -15.08
N ASP A 301 -5.38 -6.60 -15.62
CA ASP A 301 -4.26 -7.20 -14.91
C ASP A 301 -2.89 -6.67 -15.41
N ILE A 302 -2.81 -5.45 -15.94
CA ILE A 302 -1.53 -4.78 -16.22
C ILE A 302 -1.45 -3.39 -15.57
N PHE A 303 -0.22 -2.88 -15.50
CA PHE A 303 0.11 -1.56 -14.97
C PHE A 303 0.38 -0.54 -16.07
N ASP A 304 0.08 0.70 -15.68
CA ASP A 304 0.36 1.97 -16.34
C ASP A 304 -0.09 1.99 -17.79
N CYS A 305 -1.40 1.91 -17.95
CA CYS A 305 -2.04 2.16 -19.23
C CYS A 305 -1.61 3.52 -19.80
N GLY A 306 -1.19 3.56 -21.07
CA GLY A 306 -0.53 4.74 -21.65
C GLY A 306 0.98 4.81 -21.36
N ASN A 307 1.43 4.21 -20.26
CA ASN A 307 2.82 4.10 -19.79
C ASN A 307 3.44 5.47 -19.45
N ASP A 308 2.67 6.40 -18.91
CA ASP A 308 3.10 7.77 -18.65
C ASP A 308 2.84 8.27 -17.22
N ASP A 309 2.32 7.42 -16.32
CA ASP A 309 2.03 7.82 -14.94
C ASP A 309 3.02 7.28 -13.92
N TYR A 310 3.42 6.01 -13.99
CA TYR A 310 4.20 5.40 -12.90
C TYR A 310 5.10 4.20 -13.23
N PHE A 311 4.97 3.57 -14.39
CA PHE A 311 5.67 2.34 -14.73
C PHE A 311 5.97 2.23 -16.24
N HIS A 312 7.22 2.56 -16.62
CA HIS A 312 7.68 2.42 -18.01
C HIS A 312 9.13 1.94 -18.04
N THR A 313 9.48 0.88 -18.78
CA THR A 313 10.86 0.33 -18.72
C THR A 313 11.90 1.09 -19.56
N ASN A 314 11.46 1.84 -20.57
CA ASN A 314 12.31 2.67 -21.43
C ASN A 314 11.63 4.02 -21.84
N PRO A 315 11.33 4.93 -20.89
CA PRO A 315 10.53 6.11 -21.19
C PRO A 315 11.25 7.07 -22.14
N ALA A 316 10.51 7.64 -23.09
CA ALA A 316 11.01 8.72 -23.95
C ALA A 316 11.34 9.97 -23.13
N ALA A 317 12.23 10.83 -23.63
CA ALA A 317 12.73 12.00 -22.88
C ALA A 317 11.65 13.03 -22.52
N ASP A 318 10.54 13.06 -23.25
CA ASP A 318 9.37 13.91 -23.03
C ASP A 318 8.28 13.25 -22.17
N ASN A 319 8.43 11.97 -21.81
CA ASN A 319 7.55 11.27 -20.89
C ASN A 319 7.77 11.75 -19.45
N TYR A 320 6.71 11.86 -18.66
CA TYR A 320 6.75 12.25 -17.25
C TYR A 320 7.79 11.44 -16.45
N LEU A 321 7.89 10.14 -16.71
CA LEU A 321 8.78 9.18 -16.05
C LEU A 321 10.26 9.32 -16.43
N ALA A 322 10.61 10.16 -17.41
CA ALA A 322 12.00 10.49 -17.69
C ALA A 322 12.61 11.48 -16.69
N SER A 323 11.77 12.25 -15.99
CA SER A 323 12.21 13.27 -15.03
C SER A 323 11.60 13.12 -13.63
N ASN A 324 10.68 12.17 -13.44
CA ASN A 324 10.03 11.86 -12.17
C ASN A 324 10.25 10.39 -11.79
N TRP A 325 9.86 10.03 -10.57
CA TRP A 325 9.94 8.66 -10.09
C TRP A 325 9.20 7.70 -11.01
N ASN A 326 9.88 6.61 -11.34
CA ASN A 326 9.37 5.54 -12.17
C ASN A 326 9.54 4.24 -11.40
N SER A 327 8.43 3.61 -11.01
CA SER A 327 8.43 2.40 -10.19
C SER A 327 9.13 1.22 -10.87
N ALA A 328 9.25 1.24 -12.21
CA ALA A 328 10.06 0.26 -12.92
C ALA A 328 11.56 0.34 -12.54
N ASN A 329 12.04 1.44 -11.97
CA ASN A 329 13.42 1.60 -11.50
C ASN A 329 13.61 1.26 -10.02
N SER A 330 12.58 0.72 -9.36
CA SER A 330 12.66 0.29 -7.96
C SER A 330 13.75 -0.76 -7.74
N LEU A 331 14.52 -0.59 -6.67
CA LEU A 331 15.56 -1.55 -6.25
C LEU A 331 14.96 -2.90 -5.83
N PHE A 332 13.67 -2.97 -5.55
CA PHE A 332 12.92 -4.20 -5.25
C PHE A 332 12.52 -4.97 -6.51
N LEU A 333 12.84 -4.46 -7.70
CA LEU A 333 12.62 -5.13 -8.97
C LEU A 333 13.95 -5.57 -9.59
N SER A 334 13.93 -6.72 -10.28
CA SER A 334 15.02 -7.19 -11.13
C SER A 334 14.62 -7.15 -12.59
N GLN A 335 15.61 -6.94 -13.45
CA GLN A 335 15.48 -6.99 -14.91
C GLN A 335 15.90 -8.35 -15.48
N GLN A 336 16.37 -9.27 -14.65
CA GLN A 336 16.90 -10.55 -15.10
C GLN A 336 15.81 -11.64 -15.14
N SER A 337 15.56 -12.18 -16.33
CA SER A 337 14.63 -13.31 -16.55
C SER A 337 14.98 -14.58 -15.78
N GLN A 338 16.24 -14.72 -15.34
CA GLN A 338 16.74 -15.93 -14.69
C GLN A 338 16.12 -16.13 -13.29
N TYR A 339 15.54 -15.11 -12.68
CA TYR A 339 14.88 -15.21 -11.36
C TYR A 339 13.67 -16.16 -11.29
N TRP A 340 13.08 -16.57 -12.43
CA TRP A 340 11.77 -17.22 -12.43
C TRP A 340 11.74 -18.64 -12.95
N ARG A 341 12.88 -19.33 -12.96
CA ARG A 341 12.84 -20.79 -12.89
C ARG A 341 12.49 -21.23 -11.46
N ILE A 342 11.35 -20.75 -10.95
CA ILE A 342 10.64 -21.45 -9.88
C ILE A 342 10.15 -22.71 -10.56
N TYR A 343 10.84 -23.82 -10.33
CA TYR A 343 10.46 -25.13 -10.81
C TYR A 343 9.10 -25.46 -10.20
N LEU A 344 8.02 -25.07 -10.89
CA LEU A 344 6.76 -25.76 -10.73
C LEU A 344 7.01 -27.16 -11.28
N PRO A 345 6.92 -28.22 -10.46
CA PRO A 345 6.97 -29.57 -11.00
C PRO A 345 5.87 -29.64 -12.07
N ILE A 346 6.29 -29.80 -13.32
CA ILE A 346 5.36 -30.08 -14.40
C ILE A 346 4.75 -31.42 -14.01
N ALA A 347 3.47 -31.41 -13.61
CA ALA A 347 2.73 -32.65 -13.52
C ALA A 347 2.64 -33.19 -14.96
N SER A 348 3.52 -34.13 -15.29
CA SER A 348 3.36 -34.95 -16.48
C SER A 348 2.11 -35.79 -16.28
N ASN A 349 1.11 -35.58 -17.15
CA ASN A 349 -0.11 -36.38 -17.23
C ASN A 349 0.15 -37.88 -17.31
#